data_AF-A0A2V7A5R5-F1
#
_entry.id   AF-A0A2V7A5R5-F1
#
_cell.length_a   1.000
_cell.length_b   1.000
_cell.length_c   1.000
_cell.angle_alpha   90.00
_cell.angle_beta   90.00
_cell.angle_gamma   90.00
#
_symmetry.space_group_name_H-M   'P 1'
#
loop_
_entity.id
_entity.type
_entity.pdbx_description
1 polymer ?
#
loop_
_entity_poly.entity_id
_entity_poly.type
_entity_poly.pdbx_seq_one_letter_code
_entity_poly.pdbx_strand_id
1 'polypeptide(L)'
;MNMLAANALTRTSSIPGNPNAELDRLGDEIAELSAHLEAATARLLDLIRQFDARGGWGNGFRSCAHWLSWRVGLDIGAAREKVRVARALGTLPRLARALARGELSYAKVRALTRVATPETEERLLGVGRAGTAEHVELIVRGWRRVDRNAEAREAATRHRSRALHVYRDDDGMFRLRGRLEPEVGELLMQALAAARETLYQRTHRTFVGAGCAPDDPADVSAKTRVVEMPVEDPPTFEQQQADAVALLAETALHHGIDPGERYQVVVHVDAPALADPDAPGQSVLDNGEHVSTETSRRLACDASRVVMKHARDGRVVEVAARTRTIPPALRRALHYRDRGCRFPGCGMRFVQGHHIRHWAQGGPTKLSNLAMLCRRHHRAVHEEGYQVTRQPDGELQFRRPDGRVFPEVPAPIVISYDALKILRLRNKNAGLVLHSHTRRRTGSASASTSATRSTCCIPGQVSRGGHLHTRV
;
A
#
# COMPACT_ATOMS: atom_id res chain seq x y z
N MET A 1 -91.58 -10.36 1.36
CA MET A 1 -92.02 -8.98 1.09
C MET A 1 -91.09 -8.03 1.82
N ASN A 2 -90.66 -6.97 1.12
CA ASN A 2 -89.73 -5.86 1.43
C ASN A 2 -89.92 -5.20 2.82
N MET A 3 -89.03 -4.38 3.42
CA MET A 3 -88.23 -3.21 2.97
C MET A 3 -87.11 -2.93 4.00
N LEU A 4 -85.84 -2.71 3.62
CA LEU A 4 -85.13 -1.42 3.35
C LEU A 4 -84.90 -0.47 4.55
N ALA A 5 -83.62 -0.30 4.95
CA ALA A 5 -82.90 0.97 5.22
C ALA A 5 -81.49 0.65 5.77
N ALA A 6 -80.47 0.63 4.91
CA ALA A 6 -79.52 1.74 4.68
C ALA A 6 -78.53 1.96 5.85
N ASN A 7 -77.33 1.40 5.74
CA ASN A 7 -76.16 2.01 6.35
C ASN A 7 -75.00 2.02 5.36
N ALA A 8 -74.73 3.21 4.84
CA ALA A 8 -73.81 3.48 3.75
C ALA A 8 -72.35 3.47 4.24
N LEU A 9 -71.56 2.62 3.60
CA LEU A 9 -70.17 2.84 3.17
C LEU A 9 -69.49 4.15 3.63
N THR A 10 -68.67 4.06 4.66
CA THR A 10 -67.40 4.80 4.73
C THR A 10 -66.26 3.80 4.66
N ARG A 11 -65.98 3.34 3.43
CA ARG A 11 -64.63 2.88 3.09
C ARG A 11 -63.76 4.13 3.15
N THR A 12 -62.97 4.27 4.21
CA THR A 12 -61.75 5.08 4.16
C THR A 12 -60.84 4.44 3.12
N SER A 13 -60.97 4.90 1.88
CA SER A 13 -60.03 4.71 0.80
C SER A 13 -58.67 5.15 1.31
N SER A 14 -57.80 4.20 1.64
CA SER A 14 -56.37 4.44 1.78
C SER A 14 -55.88 4.98 0.44
N ILE A 15 -55.68 6.30 0.38
CA ILE A 15 -54.97 6.95 -0.73
C ILE A 15 -53.61 6.25 -0.83
N PRO A 16 -53.24 5.64 -1.97
CA PRO A 16 -51.90 5.09 -2.13
C PRO A 16 -50.92 6.25 -1.91
N GLY A 17 -50.09 6.13 -0.87
CA GLY A 17 -49.11 7.15 -0.53
C GLY A 17 -48.28 7.48 -1.77
N ASN A 18 -48.12 8.78 -2.05
CA ASN A 18 -47.37 9.26 -3.20
C ASN A 18 -46.02 8.50 -3.29
N PRO A 19 -45.77 7.70 -4.33
CA PRO A 19 -44.55 6.90 -4.45
C PRO A 19 -43.28 7.75 -4.33
N ASN A 20 -43.35 9.01 -4.75
CA ASN A 20 -42.24 9.96 -4.62
C ASN A 20 -41.95 10.31 -3.15
N ALA A 21 -42.96 10.36 -2.27
CA ALA A 21 -42.77 10.63 -0.85
C ALA A 21 -42.15 9.43 -0.09
N GLU A 22 -42.30 8.21 -0.62
CA GLU A 22 -41.60 7.04 -0.10
C GLU A 22 -40.14 7.01 -0.56
N LEU A 23 -39.87 7.30 -1.84
CA LEU A 23 -38.52 7.43 -2.37
C LEU A 23 -37.74 8.57 -1.71
N ASP A 24 -38.38 9.70 -1.42
CA ASP A 24 -37.76 10.82 -0.69
C ASP A 24 -37.38 10.43 0.74
N ARG A 25 -38.26 9.70 1.45
CA ARG A 25 -37.96 9.17 2.80
C ARG A 25 -36.79 8.20 2.78
N LEU A 26 -36.75 7.29 1.80
CA LEU A 26 -35.61 6.38 1.61
C LEU A 26 -34.32 7.17 1.32
N GLY A 27 -34.39 8.21 0.49
CA GLY A 27 -33.26 9.10 0.21
C GLY A 27 -32.73 9.80 1.46
N ASP A 28 -33.63 10.29 2.33
CA ASP A 28 -33.27 10.91 3.59
C ASP A 28 -32.65 9.91 4.58
N GLU A 29 -33.16 8.68 4.64
CA GLU A 29 -32.60 7.62 5.47
C GLU A 29 -31.19 7.22 5.00
N ILE A 30 -30.97 7.11 3.69
CA ILE A 30 -29.62 6.89 3.11
C ILE A 30 -28.67 8.02 3.52
N ALA A 31 -29.12 9.28 3.42
CA ALA A 31 -28.30 10.43 3.76
C ALA A 31 -27.94 10.46 5.26
N GLU A 32 -28.90 10.18 6.13
CA GLU A 32 -28.69 10.10 7.57
C GLU A 32 -27.71 8.96 7.93
N LEU A 33 -27.94 7.74 7.43
CA LEU A 33 -27.06 6.60 7.68
C LEU A 33 -25.64 6.85 7.17
N SER A 34 -25.51 7.50 6.00
CA SER A 34 -24.21 7.89 5.49
C SER A 34 -23.51 8.87 6.45
N ALA A 35 -24.21 9.86 7.01
CA ALA A 35 -23.64 10.78 8.01
C ALA A 35 -23.17 10.03 9.27
N HIS A 36 -23.92 9.02 9.73
CA HIS A 36 -23.49 8.14 10.83
C HIS A 36 -22.22 7.36 10.52
N LEU A 37 -22.07 6.81 9.30
CA LEU A 37 -20.85 6.13 8.87
C LEU A 37 -19.63 7.06 8.86
N GLU A 38 -19.82 8.30 8.43
CA GLU A 38 -18.81 9.34 8.43
C GLU A 38 -18.34 9.69 9.84
N ALA A 39 -19.28 9.87 10.78
CA ALA A 39 -18.98 10.12 12.19
C ALA A 39 -18.24 8.94 12.83
N ALA A 40 -18.67 7.70 12.56
CA ALA A 40 -17.97 6.50 12.99
C ALA A 40 -16.56 6.41 12.39
N THR A 41 -16.40 6.80 11.12
CA THR A 41 -15.10 6.87 10.45
C THR A 41 -14.19 7.90 11.09
N ALA A 42 -14.69 9.07 11.47
CA ALA A 42 -13.92 10.07 12.22
C ALA A 42 -13.37 9.49 13.53
N ARG A 43 -14.22 8.78 14.27
CA ARG A 43 -13.83 8.13 15.53
C ARG A 43 -12.80 7.02 15.29
N LEU A 44 -12.98 6.20 14.26
CA LEU A 44 -12.02 5.18 13.86
C LEU A 44 -10.65 5.80 13.54
N LEU A 45 -10.62 6.89 12.77
CA LEU A 45 -9.38 7.59 12.43
C LEU A 45 -8.68 8.18 13.67
N ASP A 46 -9.43 8.72 14.62
CA ASP A 46 -8.85 9.20 15.88
C ASP A 46 -8.24 8.05 16.69
N LEU A 47 -8.92 6.89 16.78
CA LEU A 47 -8.36 5.69 17.43
C LEU A 47 -7.12 5.17 16.71
N ILE A 48 -7.12 5.14 15.37
CA ILE A 48 -5.95 4.76 14.56
C ILE A 48 -4.78 5.69 14.86
N ARG A 49 -5.00 7.01 14.90
CA ARG A 49 -3.98 8.02 15.22
C ARG A 49 -3.40 7.79 16.61
N GLN A 50 -4.24 7.60 17.62
CA GLN A 50 -3.80 7.36 19.00
C GLN A 50 -3.01 6.05 19.12
N PHE A 51 -3.49 4.98 18.47
CA PHE A 51 -2.83 3.68 18.46
C PHE A 51 -1.46 3.73 17.77
N ASP A 52 -1.38 4.43 16.62
CA ASP A 52 -0.14 4.64 15.88
C ASP A 52 0.87 5.49 16.66
N ALA A 53 0.42 6.59 17.29
CA ALA A 53 1.26 7.47 18.10
C ALA A 53 1.86 6.77 19.34
N ARG A 54 1.12 5.81 19.93
CA ARG A 54 1.59 5.00 21.06
C ARG A 54 2.43 3.79 20.64
N GLY A 55 2.68 3.61 19.34
CA GLY A 55 3.42 2.45 18.83
C GLY A 55 2.72 1.11 19.07
N GLY A 56 1.40 1.08 19.21
CA GLY A 56 0.65 -0.14 19.58
C GLY A 56 0.78 -1.30 18.58
N TRP A 57 1.20 -1.01 17.35
CA TRP A 57 1.52 -1.98 16.30
C TRP A 57 2.91 -2.61 16.44
N GLY A 58 3.77 -2.08 17.32
CA GLY A 58 5.16 -2.52 17.54
C GLY A 58 5.28 -3.94 18.11
N ASN A 59 4.17 -4.63 18.34
CA ASN A 59 4.11 -6.02 18.75
C ASN A 59 4.35 -7.00 17.59
N GLY A 60 5.24 -6.69 16.66
CA GLY A 60 5.68 -7.59 15.58
C GLY A 60 5.24 -7.16 14.18
N PHE A 61 4.41 -6.12 14.06
CA PHE A 61 4.08 -5.55 12.76
C PHE A 61 5.09 -4.47 12.37
N ARG A 62 5.27 -4.28 11.06
CA ARG A 62 6.22 -3.30 10.51
C ARG A 62 5.74 -1.85 10.59
N SER A 63 4.43 -1.66 10.76
CA SER A 63 3.77 -0.36 10.77
C SER A 63 2.31 -0.52 11.20
N CYS A 64 1.66 0.56 11.62
CA CYS A 64 0.22 0.58 11.89
C CYS A 64 -0.63 0.08 10.70
N ALA A 65 -0.26 0.37 9.46
CA ALA A 65 -1.01 -0.07 8.28
C ALA A 65 -1.01 -1.61 8.10
N HIS A 66 0.11 -2.27 8.37
CA HIS A 66 0.19 -3.73 8.34
C HIS A 66 -0.62 -4.36 9.49
N TRP A 67 -0.59 -3.73 10.67
CA TRP A 67 -1.44 -4.16 11.79
C TRP A 67 -2.93 -4.03 11.43
N LEU A 68 -3.35 -2.93 10.80
CA LEU A 68 -4.74 -2.74 10.35
C LEU A 68 -5.14 -3.74 9.27
N SER A 69 -4.24 -4.03 8.34
CA SER A 69 -4.51 -5.02 7.29
C SER A 69 -4.78 -6.40 7.89
N TRP A 70 -3.96 -6.82 8.85
CA TRP A 70 -4.15 -8.08 9.54
C TRP A 70 -5.34 -8.08 10.50
N ARG A 71 -5.46 -7.08 11.37
CA ARG A 71 -6.46 -7.06 12.46
C ARG A 71 -7.85 -6.68 12.01
N VAL A 72 -7.96 -5.78 11.03
CA VAL A 72 -9.22 -5.18 10.56
C VAL A 72 -9.60 -5.71 9.17
N GLY A 73 -8.71 -6.43 8.49
CA GLY A 73 -8.98 -7.00 7.16
C GLY A 73 -8.95 -5.96 6.03
N LEU A 74 -8.34 -4.78 6.26
CA LEU A 74 -8.20 -3.77 5.22
C LEU A 74 -7.13 -4.19 4.20
N ASP A 75 -7.35 -3.84 2.93
CA ASP A 75 -6.25 -3.90 1.97
C ASP A 75 -5.13 -2.95 2.40
N ILE A 76 -3.88 -3.28 2.07
CA ILE A 76 -2.73 -2.52 2.55
C ILE A 76 -2.72 -1.07 2.04
N GLY A 77 -3.31 -0.80 0.88
CA GLY A 77 -3.49 0.54 0.32
C GLY A 77 -4.49 1.37 1.15
N ALA A 78 -5.69 0.86 1.40
CA ALA A 78 -6.66 1.53 2.25
C ALA A 78 -6.15 1.71 3.68
N ALA A 79 -5.43 0.72 4.24
CA ALA A 79 -4.83 0.82 5.57
C ALA A 79 -3.81 1.97 5.64
N ARG A 80 -2.90 2.08 4.67
CA ARG A 80 -1.92 3.18 4.58
C ARG A 80 -2.62 4.52 4.43
N GLU A 81 -3.66 4.58 3.62
CA GLU A 81 -4.44 5.79 3.42
C GLU A 81 -5.12 6.24 4.71
N LYS A 82 -5.80 5.33 5.43
CA LYS A 82 -6.43 5.61 6.72
C LYS A 82 -5.42 6.12 7.73
N VAL A 83 -4.24 5.51 7.84
CA VAL A 83 -3.16 5.99 8.72
C VAL A 83 -2.69 7.39 8.33
N ARG A 84 -2.49 7.67 7.03
CA ARG A 84 -2.11 9.01 6.55
C ARG A 84 -3.16 10.05 6.93
N VAL A 85 -4.44 9.78 6.64
CA VAL A 85 -5.54 10.71 6.96
C VAL A 85 -5.64 10.90 8.47
N ALA A 86 -5.57 9.82 9.25
CA ALA A 86 -5.59 9.87 10.71
C ALA A 86 -4.48 10.77 11.29
N ARG A 87 -3.25 10.64 10.78
CA ARG A 87 -2.12 11.52 11.16
C ARG A 87 -2.37 12.98 10.82
N ALA A 88 -2.80 13.25 9.58
CA ALA A 88 -3.06 14.61 9.10
C ALA A 88 -4.17 15.32 9.89
N LEU A 89 -5.24 14.60 10.25
CA LEU A 89 -6.33 15.14 11.07
C LEU A 89 -5.89 15.53 12.49
N GLY A 90 -4.74 15.02 12.97
CA GLY A 90 -4.16 15.44 14.25
C GLY A 90 -3.77 16.92 14.30
N THR A 91 -3.47 17.52 13.14
CA THR A 91 -3.12 18.95 13.01
C THR A 91 -4.20 19.76 12.31
N LEU A 92 -5.33 19.13 11.94
CA LEU A 92 -6.41 19.72 11.16
C LEU A 92 -7.74 19.53 11.90
N PRO A 93 -7.96 20.28 13.01
CA PRO A 93 -9.11 20.10 13.89
C PRO A 93 -10.44 20.51 13.24
N ARG A 94 -10.48 21.46 12.31
CA ARG A 94 -11.73 21.89 11.66
C ARG A 94 -12.21 20.82 10.68
N LEU A 95 -11.32 20.22 9.90
CA LEU A 95 -11.63 19.08 9.02
C LEU A 95 -12.00 17.84 9.82
N ALA A 96 -11.32 17.58 10.95
CA ALA A 96 -11.66 16.46 11.83
C ALA A 96 -13.09 16.61 12.40
N ARG A 97 -13.46 17.81 12.87
CA ARG A 97 -14.83 18.09 13.35
C ARG A 97 -15.86 18.00 12.24
N ALA A 98 -15.56 18.49 11.05
CA ALA A 98 -16.47 18.40 9.91
C ALA A 98 -16.75 16.93 9.51
N LEU A 99 -15.74 16.06 9.56
CA LEU A 99 -15.92 14.61 9.37
C LEU A 99 -16.75 13.99 10.51
N ALA A 100 -16.43 14.34 11.76
CA ALA A 100 -17.11 13.80 12.95
C ALA A 100 -18.59 14.19 13.01
N ARG A 101 -18.95 15.36 12.47
CA ARG A 101 -20.34 15.81 12.31
C ARG A 101 -20.98 15.32 11.02
N GLY A 102 -20.30 14.54 10.19
CA GLY A 102 -20.83 14.08 8.90
C GLY A 102 -21.07 15.18 7.86
N GLU A 103 -20.56 16.39 8.07
CA GLU A 103 -20.66 17.53 7.14
C GLU A 103 -19.78 17.32 5.89
N LEU A 104 -18.65 16.63 6.06
CA LEU A 104 -17.78 16.19 4.97
C LEU A 104 -17.69 14.67 4.95
N SER A 105 -17.69 14.10 3.75
CA SER A 105 -17.41 12.68 3.57
C SER A 105 -15.92 12.36 3.74
N TYR A 106 -15.61 11.13 4.13
CA TYR A 106 -14.24 10.63 4.20
C TYR A 106 -13.51 10.85 2.88
N ALA A 107 -14.17 10.65 1.73
CA ALA A 107 -13.59 10.86 0.42
C ALA A 107 -13.07 12.30 0.22
N LYS A 108 -13.85 13.31 0.65
CA LYS A 108 -13.45 14.73 0.60
C LYS A 108 -12.29 15.01 1.55
N VAL A 109 -12.39 14.57 2.79
CA VAL A 109 -11.34 14.79 3.82
C VAL A 109 -10.02 14.12 3.41
N ARG A 110 -10.09 12.90 2.90
CA ARG A 110 -8.96 12.14 2.36
C ARG A 110 -8.26 12.89 1.23
N ALA A 111 -9.00 13.59 0.37
CA ALA A 111 -8.43 14.44 -0.67
C ALA A 111 -7.82 15.72 -0.07
N LEU A 112 -8.57 16.47 0.75
CA LEU A 112 -8.11 17.74 1.33
C LEU A 112 -6.85 17.59 2.21
N THR A 113 -6.77 16.53 3.02
CA THR A 113 -5.59 16.24 3.88
C THR A 113 -4.30 15.96 3.11
N ARG A 114 -4.32 15.91 1.77
CA ARG A 114 -3.13 15.80 0.94
C ARG A 114 -2.36 17.11 0.77
N VAL A 115 -3.00 18.23 1.09
CA VAL A 115 -2.55 19.59 0.79
C VAL A 115 -2.88 20.56 1.92
N ALA A 116 -3.86 20.24 2.77
CA ALA A 116 -4.26 21.08 3.89
C ALA A 116 -3.15 21.23 4.93
N THR A 117 -2.94 22.47 5.36
CA THR A 117 -2.12 22.88 6.50
C THR A 117 -3.01 23.60 7.52
N PRO A 118 -2.56 23.79 8.78
CA PRO A 118 -3.34 24.53 9.78
C PRO A 118 -3.76 25.92 9.30
N GLU A 119 -2.93 26.61 8.52
CA GLU A 119 -3.16 27.97 8.02
C GLU A 119 -4.19 27.99 6.88
N THR A 120 -4.21 26.93 6.06
CA THR A 120 -5.08 26.83 4.88
C THR A 120 -6.37 26.04 5.12
N GLU A 121 -6.48 25.43 6.31
CA GLU A 121 -7.56 24.51 6.67
C GLU A 121 -8.96 25.13 6.49
N GLU A 122 -9.13 26.38 6.95
CA GLU A 122 -10.42 27.09 6.88
C GLU A 122 -10.91 27.27 5.44
N ARG A 123 -10.02 27.72 4.55
CA ARG A 123 -10.33 27.92 3.14
C ARG A 123 -10.71 26.59 2.46
N LEU A 124 -9.96 25.53 2.77
CA LEU A 124 -10.19 24.20 2.21
C LEU A 124 -11.44 23.51 2.76
N LEU A 125 -11.80 23.79 4.01
CA LEU A 125 -13.08 23.36 4.57
C LEU A 125 -14.24 23.97 3.77
N GLY A 126 -14.14 25.25 3.39
CA GLY A 126 -15.10 25.91 2.49
C GLY A 126 -15.23 25.17 1.15
N VAL A 127 -14.10 24.82 0.52
CA VAL A 127 -14.07 24.03 -0.72
C VAL A 127 -14.74 22.66 -0.54
N GLY A 128 -14.45 21.97 0.56
CA GLY A 128 -15.04 20.68 0.89
C GLY A 128 -16.56 20.74 1.03
N ARG A 129 -17.08 21.81 1.64
CA ARG A 129 -18.53 22.00 1.83
C ARG A 129 -19.26 22.37 0.54
N ALA A 130 -18.61 23.12 -0.34
CA ALA A 130 -19.23 23.62 -1.57
C ALA A 130 -19.23 22.60 -2.73
N GLY A 131 -18.20 21.75 -2.85
CA GLY A 131 -18.03 20.86 -4.00
C GLY A 131 -18.45 19.40 -3.76
N THR A 132 -18.58 18.62 -4.85
CA THR A 132 -18.64 17.14 -4.78
C THR A 132 -17.25 16.57 -4.42
N ALA A 133 -17.17 15.28 -4.10
CA ALA A 133 -15.87 14.65 -3.83
C ALA A 133 -14.93 14.71 -5.05
N GLU A 134 -15.48 14.60 -6.26
CA GLU A 134 -14.74 14.74 -7.51
C GLU A 134 -14.23 16.16 -7.72
N HIS A 135 -15.08 17.17 -7.51
CA HIS A 135 -14.67 18.58 -7.60
C HIS A 135 -13.53 18.88 -6.60
N VAL A 136 -13.63 18.38 -5.37
CA VAL A 136 -12.56 18.52 -4.36
C VAL A 136 -11.26 17.85 -4.84
N GLU A 137 -11.31 16.64 -5.39
CA GLU A 137 -10.13 15.97 -5.96
C GLU A 137 -9.48 16.78 -7.09
N LEU A 138 -10.28 17.36 -8.00
CA LEU A 138 -9.78 18.22 -9.08
C LEU A 138 -9.08 19.47 -8.54
N ILE A 139 -9.69 20.18 -7.58
CA ILE A 139 -9.07 21.36 -6.96
C ILE A 139 -7.76 20.99 -6.26
N VAL A 140 -7.74 19.91 -5.48
CA VAL A 140 -6.54 19.44 -4.79
C VAL A 140 -5.42 19.10 -5.76
N ARG A 141 -5.73 18.49 -6.91
CA ARG A 141 -4.74 18.21 -7.97
C ARG A 141 -4.16 19.50 -8.57
N GLY A 142 -5.00 20.49 -8.84
CA GLY A 142 -4.56 21.79 -9.33
C GLY A 142 -3.68 22.53 -8.32
N TRP A 143 -4.02 22.45 -7.04
CA TRP A 143 -3.31 23.16 -5.98
C TRP A 143 -1.89 22.62 -5.74
N ARG A 144 -1.67 21.31 -5.94
CA ARG A 144 -0.33 20.70 -5.91
C ARG A 144 0.62 21.23 -6.99
N ARG A 145 0.10 21.72 -8.11
CA ARG A 145 0.92 22.24 -9.21
C ARG A 145 1.43 23.67 -8.97
N VAL A 146 0.90 24.39 -7.98
CA VAL A 146 1.13 25.83 -7.80
C VAL A 146 2.07 26.17 -6.63
N ASP A 147 2.31 25.24 -5.69
CA ASP A 147 3.14 25.47 -4.50
C ASP A 147 4.60 24.97 -4.70
N ARG A 148 5.56 25.88 -4.80
CA ARG A 148 7.00 25.60 -4.96
C ARG A 148 7.63 24.84 -3.78
N ASN A 149 7.12 25.03 -2.56
CA ASN A 149 7.57 24.26 -1.38
C ASN A 149 6.92 22.87 -1.33
N ALA A 150 5.70 22.73 -1.85
CA ALA A 150 5.11 21.42 -2.11
C ALA A 150 5.90 20.69 -3.20
N GLU A 151 6.34 21.37 -4.26
CA GLU A 151 7.11 20.77 -5.35
C GLU A 151 8.45 20.16 -4.88
N ALA A 152 9.20 20.86 -4.02
CA ALA A 152 10.44 20.36 -3.42
C ALA A 152 10.21 19.20 -2.43
N ARG A 153 9.17 19.30 -1.57
CA ARG A 153 8.76 18.18 -0.70
C ARG A 153 8.22 16.99 -1.50
N GLU A 154 7.55 17.25 -2.61
CA GLU A 154 7.04 16.26 -3.55
C GLU A 154 8.18 15.65 -4.38
N ALA A 155 9.25 16.37 -4.71
CA ALA A 155 10.45 15.78 -5.32
C ALA A 155 11.13 14.80 -4.35
N ALA A 156 11.37 15.22 -3.10
CA ALA A 156 11.90 14.34 -2.05
C ALA A 156 10.96 13.17 -1.70
N THR A 157 9.65 13.37 -1.79
CA THR A 157 8.65 12.30 -1.59
C THR A 157 8.53 11.41 -2.82
N ARG A 158 8.61 11.94 -4.05
CA ARG A 158 8.63 11.20 -5.32
C ARG A 158 9.82 10.25 -5.32
N HIS A 159 11.01 10.78 -5.03
CA HIS A 159 12.23 10.01 -4.84
C HIS A 159 12.02 8.89 -3.83
N ARG A 160 11.51 9.18 -2.62
CA ARG A 160 11.24 8.16 -1.58
C ARG A 160 10.09 7.18 -1.90
N SER A 161 9.18 7.55 -2.80
CA SER A 161 8.00 6.76 -3.19
C SER A 161 8.22 5.89 -4.43
N ARG A 162 9.40 5.97 -5.05
CA ARG A 162 9.75 5.15 -6.21
C ARG A 162 9.65 3.68 -5.82
N ALA A 163 8.91 2.91 -6.59
CA ALA A 163 8.68 1.51 -6.34
C ALA A 163 8.29 0.82 -7.63
N LEU A 164 8.83 -0.37 -7.87
CA LEU A 164 8.39 -1.26 -8.94
C LEU A 164 7.81 -2.52 -8.30
N HIS A 165 6.54 -2.79 -8.59
CA HIS A 165 5.85 -3.98 -8.14
C HIS A 165 5.66 -4.91 -9.34
N VAL A 166 6.20 -6.12 -9.23
CA VAL A 166 6.01 -7.19 -10.21
C VAL A 166 5.29 -8.32 -9.50
N TYR A 167 4.09 -8.67 -9.97
CA TYR A 167 3.31 -9.77 -9.42
C TYR A 167 2.73 -10.61 -10.56
N ARG A 168 2.64 -11.91 -10.30
CA ARG A 168 1.99 -12.87 -11.19
C ARG A 168 0.51 -12.94 -10.83
N ASP A 169 -0.33 -12.89 -11.85
CA ASP A 169 -1.77 -12.99 -11.77
C ASP A 169 -2.22 -14.46 -11.81
N ASP A 170 -3.52 -14.71 -11.61
CA ASP A 170 -4.07 -16.07 -11.48
C ASP A 170 -4.04 -16.85 -12.81
N ASP A 171 -4.00 -16.14 -13.95
CA ASP A 171 -3.83 -16.68 -15.30
C ASP A 171 -2.35 -16.98 -15.65
N GLY A 172 -1.42 -16.71 -14.73
CA GLY A 172 0.02 -16.90 -14.94
C GLY A 172 0.74 -15.72 -15.60
N MET A 173 0.01 -14.68 -16.02
CA MET A 173 0.58 -13.47 -16.61
C MET A 173 1.25 -12.60 -15.54
N PHE A 174 2.29 -11.86 -15.92
CA PHE A 174 2.96 -10.94 -15.02
C PHE A 174 2.43 -9.51 -15.20
N ARG A 175 1.93 -8.90 -14.12
CA ARG A 175 1.60 -7.48 -14.09
C ARG A 175 2.75 -6.70 -13.46
N LEU A 176 3.23 -5.71 -14.20
CA LEU A 176 4.24 -4.75 -13.76
C LEU A 176 3.58 -3.41 -13.48
N ARG A 177 3.75 -2.88 -12.26
CA ARG A 177 3.27 -1.55 -11.88
C ARG A 177 4.36 -0.80 -11.15
N GLY A 178 4.89 0.24 -11.78
CA GLY A 178 5.96 1.07 -11.26
C GLY A 178 5.57 2.52 -11.06
N ARG A 179 6.16 3.17 -10.07
CA ARG A 179 6.27 4.62 -9.97
C ARG A 179 7.74 4.97 -10.09
N LEU A 180 8.12 5.52 -11.25
CA LEU A 180 9.48 5.92 -11.56
C LEU A 180 9.66 7.43 -11.39
N GLU A 181 10.90 7.85 -11.26
CA GLU A 181 11.25 9.28 -11.41
C GLU A 181 11.07 9.68 -12.88
N PRO A 182 10.76 10.96 -13.17
CA PRO A 182 10.52 11.41 -14.54
C PRO A 182 11.65 11.03 -15.50
N GLU A 183 12.90 11.20 -15.09
CA GLU A 183 14.09 10.95 -15.89
C GLU A 183 14.28 9.45 -16.14
N VAL A 184 14.02 8.61 -15.14
CA VAL A 184 14.08 7.14 -15.26
C VAL A 184 12.91 6.59 -16.09
N GLY A 185 11.73 7.20 -15.94
CA GLY A 185 10.55 6.87 -16.75
C GLY A 185 10.77 7.22 -18.22
N GLU A 186 11.39 8.36 -18.50
CA GLU A 186 11.76 8.77 -19.86
C GLU A 186 12.80 7.81 -20.46
N LEU A 187 13.83 7.46 -19.70
CA LEU A 187 14.83 6.46 -20.11
C LEU A 187 14.18 5.11 -20.44
N LEU A 188 13.23 4.65 -19.61
CA LEU A 188 12.47 3.42 -19.86
C LEU A 188 11.64 3.53 -21.15
N MET A 189 10.95 4.66 -21.35
CA MET A 189 10.15 4.90 -22.56
C MET A 189 11.01 4.90 -23.82
N GLN A 190 12.21 5.51 -23.78
CA GLN A 190 13.18 5.49 -24.87
C GLN A 190 13.70 4.08 -25.15
N ALA A 191 14.04 3.32 -24.11
CA ALA A 191 14.48 1.93 -24.24
C ALA A 191 13.39 1.04 -24.87
N LEU A 192 12.13 1.20 -24.45
CA LEU A 192 11.00 0.47 -25.01
C LEU A 192 10.74 0.84 -26.47
N ALA A 193 10.86 2.12 -26.82
CA ALA A 193 10.71 2.58 -28.20
C ALA A 193 11.81 2.00 -29.11
N ALA A 194 13.06 1.99 -28.66
CA ALA A 194 14.19 1.41 -29.40
C ALA A 194 14.05 -0.12 -29.56
N ALA A 195 13.63 -0.82 -28.50
CA ALA A 195 13.39 -2.26 -28.54
C ALA A 195 12.24 -2.62 -29.50
N ARG A 196 11.14 -1.86 -29.49
CA ARG A 196 10.04 -2.04 -30.44
C ARG A 196 10.48 -1.84 -31.88
N GLU A 197 11.23 -0.77 -32.15
CA GLU A 197 11.76 -0.50 -33.50
C GLU A 197 12.65 -1.66 -33.98
N THR A 198 13.48 -2.20 -33.08
CA THR A 198 14.33 -3.37 -33.37
C THR A 198 13.50 -4.61 -33.70
N LEU A 199 12.43 -4.89 -32.93
CA LEU A 199 11.53 -6.01 -33.20
C LEU A 199 10.76 -5.83 -34.52
N TYR A 200 10.30 -4.61 -34.81
CA TYR A 200 9.65 -4.27 -36.06
C TYR A 200 10.58 -4.48 -37.25
N GLN A 201 11.82 -3.99 -37.19
CA GLN A 201 12.81 -4.23 -38.25
C GLN A 201 13.15 -5.72 -38.41
N ARG A 202 13.15 -6.50 -37.32
CA ARG A 202 13.41 -7.95 -37.38
C ARG A 202 12.29 -8.69 -38.10
N THR A 203 11.03 -8.41 -37.76
CA THR A 203 9.89 -8.99 -38.48
C THR A 203 9.84 -8.52 -39.94
N HIS A 204 10.11 -7.25 -40.21
CA HIS A 204 10.16 -6.71 -41.58
C HIS A 204 11.30 -7.32 -42.42
N ARG A 205 12.50 -7.51 -41.86
CA ARG A 205 13.62 -8.19 -42.53
C ARG A 205 13.34 -9.67 -42.78
N THR A 206 12.57 -10.33 -41.91
CA THR A 206 12.17 -11.74 -42.10
C THR A 206 11.16 -11.87 -43.25
N PHE A 207 10.30 -10.86 -43.45
CA PHE A 207 9.37 -10.79 -44.58
C PHE A 207 10.05 -10.45 -45.92
N VAL A 208 11.05 -9.56 -45.92
CA VAL A 208 11.74 -9.13 -47.14
C VAL A 208 12.91 -10.06 -47.52
N GLY A 209 13.56 -10.70 -46.55
CA GLY A 209 14.72 -11.58 -46.77
C GLY A 209 14.41 -13.01 -47.23
N ALA A 210 13.13 -13.40 -47.30
CA ALA A 210 12.72 -14.70 -47.84
C ALA A 210 12.63 -14.71 -49.38
N GLY A 211 12.85 -13.57 -50.04
CA GLY A 211 12.89 -13.47 -51.50
C GLY A 211 14.06 -12.64 -51.95
N CYS A 212 15.24 -13.26 -52.09
CA CYS A 212 16.28 -12.95 -53.09
C CYS A 212 17.54 -13.77 -52.77
N ALA A 213 17.67 -14.94 -53.41
CA ALA A 213 18.98 -15.45 -53.81
C ALA A 213 19.24 -14.92 -55.23
N PRO A 214 20.46 -14.46 -55.57
CA PRO A 214 20.78 -14.03 -56.93
C PRO A 214 21.10 -15.27 -57.77
N ASP A 215 20.39 -15.46 -58.89
CA ASP A 215 20.99 -15.81 -60.19
C ASP A 215 19.91 -16.01 -61.28
N ASP A 216 20.24 -15.49 -62.46
CA ASP A 216 19.64 -15.56 -63.82
C ASP A 216 18.50 -14.61 -64.27
N PRO A 217 18.69 -13.86 -65.39
CA PRO A 217 17.69 -12.96 -65.95
C PRO A 217 17.01 -13.58 -67.20
N ALA A 218 15.82 -14.16 -67.04
CA ALA A 218 14.93 -14.39 -68.18
C ALA A 218 13.48 -14.65 -67.73
N ASP A 219 12.67 -13.60 -67.84
CA ASP A 219 11.29 -13.56 -68.33
C ASP A 219 10.14 -14.39 -67.68
N VAL A 220 8.98 -13.74 -67.72
CA VAL A 220 7.59 -14.19 -67.56
C VAL A 220 7.06 -14.79 -66.24
N SER A 221 6.40 -13.89 -65.49
CA SER A 221 5.01 -14.01 -65.01
C SER A 221 4.45 -15.42 -64.79
N ALA A 222 4.45 -15.89 -63.54
CA ALA A 222 3.37 -16.72 -63.02
C ALA A 222 3.33 -16.69 -61.49
N LYS A 223 2.25 -16.10 -60.97
CA LYS A 223 1.62 -16.41 -59.68
C LYS A 223 2.57 -16.45 -58.49
N THR A 224 2.77 -15.29 -57.86
CA THR A 224 3.00 -15.23 -56.42
C THR A 224 1.91 -16.07 -55.77
N ARG A 225 2.29 -17.26 -55.32
CA ARG A 225 1.48 -18.09 -54.46
C ARG A 225 1.36 -17.28 -53.17
N VAL A 226 0.32 -16.45 -53.10
CA VAL A 226 -0.12 -15.84 -51.85
C VAL A 226 -0.48 -17.05 -51.00
N VAL A 227 0.48 -17.49 -50.17
CA VAL A 227 0.11 -18.27 -49.02
C VAL A 227 -0.70 -17.28 -48.21
N GLU A 228 -2.03 -17.39 -48.30
CA GLU A 228 -2.93 -16.82 -47.30
C GLU A 228 -2.57 -17.51 -45.98
N MET A 229 -1.50 -17.01 -45.36
CA MET A 229 -1.30 -17.16 -43.94
C MET A 229 -2.48 -16.41 -43.29
N PRO A 230 -3.04 -16.93 -42.19
CA PRO A 230 -4.03 -16.17 -41.43
C PRO A 230 -3.41 -14.82 -41.15
N VAL A 231 -4.06 -13.74 -41.61
CA VAL A 231 -3.66 -12.39 -41.24
C VAL A 231 -4.04 -12.27 -39.76
N GLU A 232 -3.15 -12.73 -38.88
CA GLU A 232 -3.19 -12.34 -37.49
C GLU A 232 -3.07 -10.82 -37.49
N ASP A 233 -4.00 -10.15 -36.81
CA ASP A 233 -3.96 -8.70 -36.69
C ASP A 233 -2.56 -8.28 -36.21
N PRO A 234 -1.96 -7.23 -36.82
CA PRO A 234 -0.66 -6.77 -36.38
C PRO A 234 -0.70 -6.47 -34.88
N PRO A 235 0.35 -6.84 -34.11
CA PRO A 235 0.31 -6.74 -32.66
C PRO A 235 -0.01 -5.30 -32.26
N THR A 236 -0.91 -5.12 -31.29
CA THR A 236 -1.30 -3.78 -30.83
C THR A 236 -0.10 -3.06 -30.22
N PHE A 237 -0.18 -1.73 -30.08
CA PHE A 237 0.87 -0.97 -29.43
C PHE A 237 1.21 -1.51 -28.03
N GLU A 238 0.20 -1.94 -27.26
CA GLU A 238 0.37 -2.55 -25.94
C GLU A 238 1.07 -3.90 -25.99
N GLN A 239 0.78 -4.73 -27.00
CA GLN A 239 1.47 -6.01 -27.21
C GLN A 239 2.93 -5.78 -27.60
N GLN A 240 3.19 -4.85 -28.51
CA GLN A 240 4.54 -4.46 -28.91
C GLN A 240 5.36 -3.90 -27.73
N GLN A 241 4.72 -3.18 -26.80
CA GLN A 241 5.35 -2.72 -25.56
C GLN A 241 5.71 -3.89 -24.62
N ALA A 242 4.85 -4.92 -24.54
CA ALA A 242 5.14 -6.12 -23.75
C ALA A 242 6.32 -6.91 -24.33
N ASP A 243 6.39 -7.07 -25.65
CA ASP A 243 7.49 -7.76 -26.33
C ASP A 243 8.81 -6.97 -26.22
N ALA A 244 8.74 -5.64 -26.28
CA ALA A 244 9.89 -4.77 -26.05
C ALA A 244 10.50 -4.97 -24.65
N VAL A 245 9.69 -5.19 -23.61
CA VAL A 245 10.18 -5.50 -22.25
C VAL A 245 10.97 -6.82 -22.25
N ALA A 246 10.51 -7.84 -22.99
CA ALA A 246 11.21 -9.12 -23.09
C ALA A 246 12.59 -8.96 -23.74
N LEU A 247 12.67 -8.24 -24.88
CA LEU A 247 13.93 -7.96 -25.54
C LEU A 247 14.92 -7.19 -24.65
N LEU A 248 14.42 -6.20 -23.89
CA LEU A 248 15.25 -5.47 -22.93
C LEU A 248 15.79 -6.39 -21.82
N ALA A 249 14.96 -7.28 -21.28
CA ALA A 249 15.37 -8.23 -20.25
C ALA A 249 16.39 -9.25 -20.78
N GLU A 250 16.16 -9.81 -21.97
CA GLU A 250 17.09 -10.73 -22.63
C GLU A 250 18.44 -10.08 -22.92
N THR A 251 18.41 -8.85 -23.46
CA THR A 251 19.62 -8.06 -23.74
C THR A 251 20.41 -7.80 -22.46
N ALA A 252 19.74 -7.39 -21.38
CA ALA A 252 20.38 -7.15 -20.09
C ALA A 252 20.97 -8.43 -19.48
N LEU A 253 20.27 -9.56 -19.59
CA LEU A 253 20.77 -10.86 -19.12
C LEU A 253 21.93 -11.38 -19.96
N HIS A 254 21.92 -11.12 -21.28
CA HIS A 254 22.96 -11.55 -22.20
C HIS A 254 24.26 -10.76 -22.03
N HIS A 255 24.18 -9.43 -21.87
CA HIS A 255 25.34 -8.58 -21.64
C HIS A 255 25.82 -8.57 -20.18
N GLY A 256 25.08 -9.22 -19.28
CA GLY A 256 25.36 -9.23 -17.85
C GLY A 256 24.90 -7.94 -17.18
N ILE A 257 24.07 -8.08 -16.14
CA ILE A 257 23.80 -6.99 -15.20
C ILE A 257 24.90 -7.08 -14.15
N ASP A 258 26.05 -6.45 -14.38
CA ASP A 258 27.16 -6.47 -13.42
C ASP A 258 26.86 -5.49 -12.26
N PRO A 259 26.47 -5.97 -11.07
CA PRO A 259 26.22 -5.13 -9.92
C PRO A 259 27.46 -5.22 -9.04
N GLY A 260 28.64 -4.88 -9.60
CA GLY A 260 29.97 -5.20 -9.08
C GLY A 260 29.99 -5.74 -7.65
N GLU A 261 30.34 -7.01 -7.48
CA GLU A 261 30.59 -7.62 -6.16
C GLU A 261 31.66 -6.79 -5.44
N ARG A 262 31.26 -5.94 -4.50
CA ARG A 262 32.21 -4.99 -3.86
C ARG A 262 32.30 -5.06 -2.35
N TYR A 263 31.64 -6.00 -1.68
CA TYR A 263 31.95 -6.22 -0.27
C TYR A 263 31.44 -7.57 0.25
N GLN A 264 32.36 -8.37 0.77
CA GLN A 264 32.06 -9.49 1.65
C GLN A 264 32.29 -9.02 3.10
N VAL A 265 31.27 -9.14 3.95
CA VAL A 265 31.41 -8.87 5.38
C VAL A 265 31.74 -10.18 6.08
N VAL A 266 32.94 -10.30 6.63
CA VAL A 266 33.38 -11.45 7.42
C VAL A 266 33.07 -11.17 8.89
N VAL A 267 32.41 -12.14 9.54
CA VAL A 267 32.10 -12.11 10.97
C VAL A 267 32.73 -13.34 11.62
N HIS A 268 33.63 -13.12 12.57
CA HIS A 268 34.24 -14.16 13.39
C HIS A 268 33.38 -14.38 14.63
N VAL A 269 32.99 -15.63 14.89
CA VAL A 269 32.11 -15.96 16.00
C VAL A 269 32.59 -17.24 16.64
N ASP A 270 32.76 -17.22 17.96
CA ASP A 270 33.09 -18.41 18.73
C ASP A 270 31.97 -19.45 18.64
N ALA A 271 32.35 -20.71 18.43
CA ALA A 271 31.38 -21.79 18.24
C ALA A 271 30.40 -21.98 19.41
N PRO A 272 30.81 -21.86 20.70
CA PRO A 272 29.89 -21.91 21.84
C PRO A 272 28.85 -20.77 21.78
N ALA A 273 29.27 -19.52 21.60
CA ALA A 273 28.38 -18.37 21.52
C ALA A 273 27.37 -18.49 20.36
N LEU A 274 27.79 -19.03 19.21
CA LEU A 274 26.87 -19.22 18.09
C LEU A 274 25.80 -20.29 18.35
N ALA A 275 26.13 -21.32 19.14
CA ALA A 275 25.22 -22.40 19.50
C ALA A 275 24.21 -21.95 20.56
N ASP A 276 24.70 -21.26 21.60
CA ASP A 276 23.95 -20.78 22.75
C ASP A 276 24.30 -19.30 23.01
N PRO A 277 23.33 -18.37 22.90
CA PRO A 277 23.59 -16.94 23.07
C PRO A 277 24.01 -16.55 24.49
N ASP A 278 23.74 -17.40 25.48
CA ASP A 278 24.16 -17.19 26.88
C ASP A 278 25.53 -17.81 27.18
N ALA A 279 26.13 -18.55 26.23
CA ALA A 279 27.46 -19.12 26.39
C ALA A 279 28.56 -18.06 26.19
N PRO A 280 29.68 -18.17 26.93
CA PRO A 280 30.81 -17.25 26.78
C PRO A 280 31.44 -17.40 25.39
N GLY A 281 31.77 -16.27 24.76
CA GLY A 281 32.49 -16.21 23.50
C GLY A 281 32.42 -14.84 22.84
N GLN A 282 33.27 -14.63 21.85
CA GLN A 282 33.35 -13.39 21.09
C GLN A 282 32.63 -13.49 19.74
N SER A 283 32.15 -12.34 19.27
CA SER A 283 31.55 -12.17 17.96
C SER A 283 32.00 -10.80 17.44
N VAL A 284 32.86 -10.79 16.42
CA VAL A 284 33.53 -9.59 15.92
C VAL A 284 33.55 -9.55 14.39
N LEU A 285 33.54 -8.35 13.81
CA LEU A 285 33.84 -8.13 12.40
C LEU A 285 35.34 -8.31 12.12
N ASP A 286 35.71 -8.36 10.85
CA ASP A 286 37.11 -8.46 10.39
C ASP A 286 38.02 -7.32 10.92
N ASN A 287 37.45 -6.14 11.17
CA ASN A 287 38.14 -5.00 11.78
C ASN A 287 38.19 -5.05 13.33
N GLY A 288 37.70 -6.13 13.95
CA GLY A 288 37.66 -6.32 15.40
C GLY A 288 36.46 -5.67 16.11
N GLU A 289 35.56 -4.98 15.39
CA GLU A 289 34.37 -4.39 16.01
C GLU A 289 33.39 -5.47 16.48
N HIS A 290 32.88 -5.31 17.71
CA HIS A 290 31.99 -6.29 18.31
C HIS A 290 30.59 -6.31 17.64
N VAL A 291 30.09 -7.52 17.37
CA VAL A 291 28.76 -7.80 16.83
C VAL A 291 28.01 -8.69 17.82
N SER A 292 26.76 -8.35 18.14
CA SER A 292 25.96 -9.21 19.04
C SER A 292 25.82 -10.64 18.52
N THR A 293 25.84 -11.61 19.43
CA THR A 293 25.67 -13.04 19.13
C THR A 293 24.38 -13.32 18.36
N GLU A 294 23.27 -12.66 18.68
CA GLU A 294 22.00 -12.81 17.97
C GLU A 294 22.04 -12.24 16.54
N THR A 295 22.78 -11.14 16.31
CA THR A 295 23.03 -10.66 14.94
C THR A 295 23.81 -11.70 14.14
N SER A 296 24.84 -12.29 14.73
CA SER A 296 25.67 -13.31 14.12
C SER A 296 24.89 -14.59 13.80
N ARG A 297 24.00 -15.03 14.68
CA ARG A 297 23.07 -16.16 14.44
C ARG A 297 22.13 -15.88 13.27
N ARG A 298 21.52 -14.69 13.24
CA ARG A 298 20.66 -14.27 12.11
C ARG A 298 21.40 -14.23 10.78
N LEU A 299 22.62 -13.69 10.75
CA LEU A 299 23.46 -13.65 9.54
C LEU A 299 23.79 -15.06 9.06
N ALA A 300 24.00 -16.00 9.98
CA ALA A 300 24.35 -17.37 9.66
C ALA A 300 23.22 -18.21 9.06
N CYS A 301 21.96 -17.74 9.02
CA CYS A 301 20.85 -18.49 8.42
C CYS A 301 20.94 -18.63 6.89
N ASP A 302 21.62 -17.71 6.18
CA ASP A 302 21.78 -17.76 4.70
C ASP A 302 23.20 -17.38 4.22
N ALA A 303 24.18 -17.34 5.12
CA ALA A 303 25.58 -17.05 4.79
C ALA A 303 26.40 -18.34 4.52
N SER A 304 27.44 -18.21 3.70
CA SER A 304 28.51 -19.20 3.61
C SER A 304 29.34 -19.17 4.90
N ARG A 305 29.73 -20.35 5.41
CA ARG A 305 30.52 -20.47 6.65
C ARG A 305 31.82 -21.21 6.42
N VAL A 306 32.89 -20.64 6.94
CA VAL A 306 34.19 -21.28 7.08
C VAL A 306 34.37 -21.62 8.56
N VAL A 307 34.60 -22.88 8.88
CA VAL A 307 34.87 -23.32 10.25
C VAL A 307 36.38 -23.42 10.42
N MET A 308 36.92 -22.69 11.40
CA MET A 308 38.33 -22.72 11.75
C MET A 308 38.48 -23.39 13.11
N LYS A 309 39.31 -24.43 13.19
CA LYS A 309 39.70 -25.06 14.45
C LYS A 309 41.03 -24.47 14.89
N HIS A 310 41.08 -23.94 16.10
CA HIS A 310 42.30 -23.39 16.69
C HIS A 310 42.92 -24.40 17.66
N ALA A 311 44.25 -24.44 17.72
CA ALA A 311 45.01 -25.13 18.76
C ALA A 311 44.95 -24.33 20.06
N ARG A 312 45.41 -24.92 21.17
CA ARG A 312 45.42 -24.26 22.50
C ARG A 312 46.28 -22.99 22.55
N ASP A 313 47.21 -22.84 21.61
CA ASP A 313 48.08 -21.68 21.43
C ASP A 313 47.48 -20.62 20.48
N GLY A 314 46.25 -20.81 20.00
CA GLY A 314 45.56 -19.89 19.08
C GLY A 314 45.89 -20.10 17.61
N ARG A 315 46.77 -21.06 17.25
CA ARG A 315 47.14 -21.32 15.86
C ARG A 315 46.00 -22.03 15.12
N VAL A 316 45.67 -21.62 13.89
CA VAL A 316 44.67 -22.31 13.06
C VAL A 316 45.21 -23.68 12.64
N VAL A 317 44.53 -24.76 13.03
CA VAL A 317 44.90 -26.16 12.78
C VAL A 317 44.14 -26.71 11.58
N GLU A 318 42.90 -26.29 11.40
CA GLU A 318 42.03 -26.82 10.35
C GLU A 318 41.09 -25.72 9.87
N VAL A 319 40.97 -25.60 8.55
CA VAL A 319 40.00 -24.71 7.90
C VAL A 319 39.11 -25.57 7.01
N ALA A 320 37.84 -25.69 7.38
CA ALA A 320 36.86 -26.43 6.59
C ALA A 320 35.78 -25.46 6.11
N ALA A 321 35.69 -25.26 4.79
CA ALA A 321 34.56 -24.58 4.18
C ALA A 321 33.33 -25.49 4.27
N ARG A 322 32.31 -25.09 5.04
CA ARG A 322 31.00 -25.73 5.05
C ARG A 322 30.02 -24.77 4.42
N THR A 323 29.88 -24.83 3.10
CA THR A 323 28.82 -24.11 2.39
C THR A 323 27.49 -24.75 2.73
N ARG A 324 26.71 -24.10 3.59
CA ARG A 324 25.34 -24.53 3.91
C ARG A 324 24.32 -23.42 3.67
N THR A 325 24.64 -22.54 2.72
CA THR A 325 23.69 -21.71 1.99
C THR A 325 22.52 -22.58 1.54
N ILE A 326 21.30 -22.10 1.73
CA ILE A 326 20.10 -22.84 1.31
C ILE A 326 20.25 -23.10 -0.20
N PRO A 327 20.30 -24.37 -0.65
CA PRO A 327 20.56 -24.67 -2.05
C PRO A 327 19.52 -23.98 -2.95
N PRO A 328 19.88 -23.51 -4.16
CA PRO A 328 18.94 -22.82 -5.04
C PRO A 328 17.64 -23.59 -5.27
N ALA A 329 17.69 -24.92 -5.40
CA ALA A 329 16.50 -25.78 -5.53
C ALA A 329 15.59 -25.72 -4.29
N LEU A 330 16.17 -25.77 -3.08
CA LEU A 330 15.42 -25.67 -1.84
C LEU A 330 14.86 -24.25 -1.63
N ARG A 331 15.61 -23.22 -2.04
CA ARG A 331 15.14 -21.82 -2.03
C ARG A 331 13.95 -21.62 -2.97
N ARG A 332 13.98 -22.21 -4.18
CA ARG A 332 12.83 -22.22 -5.10
C ARG A 332 11.62 -22.92 -4.50
N ALA A 333 11.81 -24.10 -3.88
CA ALA A 333 10.73 -24.82 -3.20
C ALA A 333 10.12 -24.01 -2.05
N LEU A 334 10.95 -23.31 -1.28
CA LEU A 334 10.50 -22.39 -0.23
C LEU A 334 9.70 -21.21 -0.79
N HIS A 335 10.16 -20.57 -1.86
CA HIS A 335 9.40 -19.49 -2.51
C HIS A 335 8.05 -19.95 -3.04
N TYR A 336 7.98 -21.16 -3.61
CA TYR A 336 6.73 -21.74 -4.09
C TYR A 336 5.74 -22.02 -2.93
N ARG A 337 6.23 -22.67 -1.87
CA ARG A 337 5.42 -23.02 -0.69
C ARG A 337 4.96 -21.79 0.08
N ASP A 338 5.90 -20.88 0.37
CA ASP A 338 5.66 -19.80 1.33
C ASP A 338 5.11 -18.52 0.68
N ARG A 339 5.33 -18.33 -0.64
CA ARG A 339 4.87 -17.18 -1.46
C ARG A 339 5.27 -15.78 -0.94
N GLY A 340 6.06 -15.71 0.12
CA GLY A 340 6.46 -14.48 0.80
C GLY A 340 6.80 -14.76 2.27
N CYS A 341 6.78 -13.71 3.09
CA CYS A 341 7.06 -13.82 4.51
C CYS A 341 5.91 -14.54 5.23
N ARG A 342 6.21 -15.60 5.97
CA ARG A 342 5.20 -16.38 6.70
C ARG A 342 4.75 -15.78 8.04
N PHE A 343 5.33 -14.66 8.46
CA PHE A 343 4.89 -14.01 9.70
C PHE A 343 3.44 -13.50 9.54
N PRO A 344 2.55 -13.71 10.53
CA PRO A 344 1.14 -13.36 10.43
C PRO A 344 0.90 -11.91 9.98
N GLY A 345 0.11 -11.73 8.92
CA GLY A 345 -0.21 -10.42 8.36
C GLY A 345 0.90 -9.75 7.53
N CYS A 346 2.01 -10.44 7.25
CA CYS A 346 3.08 -9.92 6.40
C CYS A 346 2.90 -10.37 4.95
N GLY A 347 2.80 -9.41 4.01
CA GLY A 347 2.73 -9.68 2.56
C GLY A 347 4.07 -9.51 1.82
N MET A 348 5.19 -9.41 2.53
CA MET A 348 6.49 -9.07 1.91
C MET A 348 7.04 -10.25 1.10
N ARG A 349 7.39 -10.01 -0.17
CA ARG A 349 8.01 -11.02 -1.05
C ARG A 349 9.55 -11.03 -1.02
N PHE A 350 10.17 -10.00 -0.47
CA PHE A 350 11.63 -9.96 -0.26
C PHE A 350 11.95 -10.64 1.08
N VAL A 351 12.45 -11.87 0.98
CA VAL A 351 12.54 -12.81 2.11
C VAL A 351 13.83 -13.62 2.07
N GLN A 352 14.22 -14.09 3.25
CA GLN A 352 15.35 -14.98 3.50
C GLN A 352 14.83 -16.26 4.13
N GLY A 353 15.53 -17.38 3.90
CA GLY A 353 15.21 -18.61 4.59
C GLY A 353 15.69 -18.57 6.04
N HIS A 354 14.82 -18.99 6.95
CA HIS A 354 15.07 -19.05 8.39
C HIS A 354 14.94 -20.49 8.87
N HIS A 355 15.89 -20.95 9.68
CA HIS A 355 15.85 -22.28 10.31
C HIS A 355 15.04 -22.23 11.61
N ILE A 356 13.93 -22.99 11.67
CA ILE A 356 13.04 -23.07 12.83
C ILE A 356 13.78 -23.64 14.04
N ARG A 357 14.36 -24.84 13.92
CA ARG A 357 15.47 -25.26 14.78
C ARG A 357 16.73 -24.71 14.18
N HIS A 358 17.36 -23.76 14.87
CA HIS A 358 18.56 -23.11 14.37
C HIS A 358 19.65 -24.14 14.04
N TRP A 359 20.36 -23.93 12.93
CA TRP A 359 21.35 -24.90 12.46
C TRP A 359 22.52 -25.07 13.45
N ALA A 360 22.89 -24.01 14.18
CA ALA A 360 23.96 -24.07 15.20
C ALA A 360 23.58 -25.01 16.36
N GLN A 361 22.29 -25.29 16.53
CA GLN A 361 21.74 -26.24 17.49
C GLN A 361 21.46 -27.62 16.85
N GLY A 362 22.10 -27.92 15.71
CA GLY A 362 21.92 -29.16 14.96
C GLY A 362 20.69 -29.21 14.04
N GLY A 363 20.05 -28.07 13.78
CA GLY A 363 18.92 -27.99 12.86
C GLY A 363 19.27 -28.37 11.41
N PRO A 364 18.55 -29.30 10.77
CA PRO A 364 18.85 -29.71 9.39
C PRO A 364 18.40 -28.65 8.37
N THR A 365 19.18 -28.47 7.29
CA THR A 365 18.77 -27.67 6.12
C THR A 365 17.83 -28.48 5.23
N LYS A 366 16.58 -28.64 5.65
CA LYS A 366 15.51 -29.35 4.92
C LYS A 366 14.25 -28.48 4.89
N LEU A 367 13.38 -28.71 3.90
CA LEU A 367 12.17 -27.91 3.68
C LEU A 367 11.29 -27.80 4.94
N SER A 368 11.16 -28.88 5.71
CA SER A 368 10.37 -28.92 6.95
C SER A 368 10.93 -28.05 8.08
N ASN A 369 12.24 -27.82 8.12
CA ASN A 369 12.89 -27.00 9.15
C ASN A 369 13.12 -25.54 8.71
N LEU A 370 12.70 -25.18 7.50
CA LEU A 370 12.90 -23.84 6.94
C LEU A 370 11.59 -23.10 6.79
N ALA A 371 11.60 -21.78 6.94
CA ALA A 371 10.50 -20.87 6.66
C ALA A 371 11.01 -19.57 6.04
N MET A 372 10.26 -18.96 5.12
CA MET A 372 10.63 -17.66 4.54
C MET A 372 10.20 -16.50 5.45
N LEU A 373 11.16 -15.65 5.84
CA LEU A 373 10.92 -14.44 6.64
C LEU A 373 11.55 -13.21 5.98
N CYS A 374 10.89 -12.04 6.08
CA CYS A 374 11.49 -10.78 5.64
C CYS A 374 12.54 -10.31 6.65
N ARG A 375 13.47 -9.42 6.26
CA ARG A 375 14.53 -8.92 7.15
C ARG A 375 14.04 -8.48 8.55
N ARG A 376 12.89 -7.79 8.63
CA ARG A 376 12.32 -7.32 9.91
C ARG A 376 11.80 -8.47 10.78
N HIS A 377 11.12 -9.44 10.19
CA HIS A 377 10.58 -10.58 10.92
C HIS A 377 11.65 -11.62 11.23
N HIS A 378 12.67 -11.73 10.39
CA HIS A 378 13.86 -12.51 10.66
C HIS A 378 14.63 -11.92 11.85
N ARG A 379 14.77 -10.59 11.92
CA ARG A 379 15.25 -9.91 13.12
C ARG A 379 14.36 -10.18 14.34
N ALA A 380 13.04 -10.13 14.18
CA ALA A 380 12.11 -10.34 15.29
C ALA A 380 12.32 -11.68 16.00
N VAL A 381 12.51 -12.76 15.22
CA VAL A 381 12.66 -14.12 15.76
C VAL A 381 14.03 -14.39 16.39
N HIS A 382 15.03 -13.57 16.07
CA HIS A 382 16.38 -13.68 16.65
C HIS A 382 16.58 -12.69 17.81
N GLU A 383 16.30 -11.41 17.58
CA GLU A 383 16.73 -10.33 18.46
C GLU A 383 15.60 -9.79 19.36
N GLU A 384 14.33 -10.13 19.10
CA GLU A 384 13.18 -9.52 19.80
C GLU A 384 12.32 -10.54 20.56
N GLY A 385 12.80 -11.79 20.71
CA GLY A 385 12.14 -12.83 21.52
C GLY A 385 10.89 -13.47 20.89
N TYR A 386 10.61 -13.23 19.61
CA TYR A 386 9.55 -13.94 18.90
C TYR A 386 9.98 -15.38 18.63
N GLN A 387 9.05 -16.32 18.74
CA GLN A 387 9.32 -17.73 18.48
C GLN A 387 8.50 -18.21 17.29
N VAL A 388 9.06 -19.13 16.53
CA VAL A 388 8.38 -19.83 15.44
C VAL A 388 8.52 -21.33 15.66
N THR A 389 7.42 -22.06 15.54
CA THR A 389 7.40 -23.52 15.57
C THR A 389 6.57 -24.03 14.39
N ARG A 390 6.94 -25.20 13.86
CA ARG A 390 6.09 -25.91 12.90
C ARG A 390 5.25 -26.93 13.64
N GLN A 391 3.95 -26.86 13.44
CA GLN A 391 2.97 -27.76 14.04
C GLN A 391 2.91 -29.09 13.27
N PRO A 392 2.34 -30.16 13.86
CA PRO A 392 2.24 -31.47 13.20
C PRO A 392 1.46 -31.48 11.88
N ASP A 393 0.49 -30.55 11.73
CA ASP A 393 -0.27 -30.31 10.50
C ASP A 393 0.56 -29.62 9.39
N GLY A 394 1.80 -29.22 9.71
CA GLY A 394 2.71 -28.53 8.81
C GLY A 394 2.63 -27.00 8.87
N GLU A 395 1.67 -26.43 9.58
CA GLU A 395 1.51 -24.97 9.68
C GLU A 395 2.51 -24.32 10.65
N LEU A 396 2.77 -23.04 10.42
CA LEU A 396 3.69 -22.26 11.27
C LEU A 396 2.93 -21.55 12.37
N GLN A 397 3.32 -21.80 13.61
CA GLN A 397 2.82 -21.09 14.78
C GLN A 397 3.86 -20.07 15.25
N PHE A 398 3.46 -18.80 15.29
CA PHE A 398 4.29 -17.72 15.84
C PHE A 398 3.83 -17.37 17.25
N ARG A 399 4.78 -17.21 18.17
CA ARG A 399 4.55 -16.74 19.53
C ARG A 399 5.24 -15.41 19.76
N ARG A 400 4.58 -14.57 20.53
CA ARG A 400 5.10 -13.30 21.03
C ARG A 400 6.12 -13.54 22.14
N PRO A 401 6.91 -12.51 22.50
CA PRO A 401 7.84 -12.59 23.64
C PRO A 401 7.13 -12.88 24.98
N ASP A 402 5.84 -12.51 25.09
CA ASP A 402 4.99 -12.83 26.26
C ASP A 402 4.41 -14.26 26.23
N GLY A 403 4.83 -15.10 25.27
CA GLY A 403 4.39 -16.49 25.10
C GLY A 403 3.04 -16.67 24.39
N ARG A 404 2.29 -15.58 24.13
CA ARG A 404 0.97 -15.67 23.48
C ARG A 404 1.11 -15.98 21.99
N VAL A 405 0.25 -16.87 21.50
CA VAL A 405 0.21 -17.29 20.09
C VAL A 405 -0.43 -16.19 19.22
N PHE A 406 0.14 -15.96 18.04
CA PHE A 406 -0.55 -15.19 16.99
C PHE A 406 -1.60 -16.06 16.31
N PRO A 407 -2.86 -15.63 16.24
CA PRO A 407 -3.82 -16.27 15.34
C PRO A 407 -3.43 -15.97 13.89
N GLU A 408 -3.62 -16.94 12.99
CA GLU A 408 -3.33 -16.75 11.56
C GLU A 408 -4.21 -15.65 10.96
N VAL A 409 -5.51 -15.70 11.28
CA VAL A 409 -6.50 -14.65 11.02
C VAL A 409 -7.20 -14.30 12.34
N PRO A 410 -7.29 -13.01 12.72
CA PRO A 410 -8.02 -12.64 13.91
C PRO A 410 -9.53 -12.92 13.74
N ALA A 411 -10.14 -13.57 14.73
CA ALA A 411 -11.56 -13.87 14.71
C ALA A 411 -12.40 -12.61 14.48
N PRO A 412 -13.47 -12.68 13.66
CA PRO A 412 -14.35 -11.55 13.42
C PRO A 412 -14.98 -11.11 14.74
N ILE A 413 -15.11 -9.80 14.93
CA ILE A 413 -15.80 -9.24 16.08
C ILE A 413 -17.30 -9.46 15.86
N VAL A 414 -17.96 -10.16 16.77
CA VAL A 414 -19.42 -10.32 16.74
C VAL A 414 -20.07 -8.99 17.11
N ILE A 415 -20.83 -8.41 16.19
CA ILE A 415 -21.59 -7.17 16.41
C ILE A 415 -23.04 -7.55 16.74
N SER A 416 -23.63 -6.91 17.75
CA SER A 416 -25.06 -7.08 18.10
C SER A 416 -25.98 -6.64 16.95
N TYR A 417 -27.13 -7.31 16.81
CA TYR A 417 -28.19 -6.98 15.85
C TYR A 417 -28.66 -5.51 15.92
N ASP A 418 -28.51 -4.85 17.08
CA ASP A 418 -28.93 -3.46 17.30
C ASP A 418 -27.80 -2.42 17.12
N ALA A 419 -26.77 -2.73 16.32
CA ALA A 419 -25.59 -1.89 16.11
C ALA A 419 -25.91 -0.41 15.79
N LEU A 420 -26.93 -0.17 14.96
CA LEU A 420 -27.35 1.18 14.58
C LEU A 420 -27.94 1.96 15.77
N LYS A 421 -28.74 1.31 16.62
CA LYS A 421 -29.30 1.95 17.83
C LYS A 421 -28.18 2.35 18.78
N ILE A 422 -27.20 1.46 18.97
CA ILE A 422 -26.01 1.73 19.80
C ILE A 422 -25.21 2.90 19.23
N LEU A 423 -25.00 2.94 17.90
CA LEU A 423 -24.27 4.02 17.25
C LEU A 423 -25.00 5.36 17.38
N ARG A 424 -26.31 5.39 17.14
CA ARG A 424 -27.16 6.59 17.32
C ARG A 424 -27.11 7.10 18.75
N LEU A 425 -27.26 6.21 19.74
CA LEU A 425 -27.19 6.58 21.15
C LEU A 425 -25.82 7.15 21.53
N ARG A 426 -24.74 6.52 21.08
CA ARG A 426 -23.37 7.01 21.31
C ARG A 426 -23.14 8.38 20.68
N ASN A 427 -23.60 8.60 19.45
CA ASN A 427 -23.49 9.90 18.79
C ASN A 427 -24.26 10.97 19.57
N LYS A 428 -25.50 10.68 19.97
CA LYS A 428 -26.31 11.59 20.81
C LYS A 428 -25.61 11.92 22.13
N ASN A 429 -25.05 10.94 22.83
CA ASN A 429 -24.32 11.15 24.09
C ASN A 429 -23.04 11.98 23.91
N ALA A 430 -22.44 11.95 22.72
CA ALA A 430 -21.32 12.81 22.35
C ALA A 430 -21.76 14.21 21.88
N GLY A 431 -23.05 14.55 21.98
CA GLY A 431 -23.61 15.82 21.51
C GLY A 431 -23.73 15.93 19.98
N LEU A 432 -23.59 14.81 19.26
CA LEU A 432 -23.67 14.78 17.80
C LEU A 432 -25.10 14.41 17.36
N VAL A 433 -25.83 15.41 16.90
CA VAL A 433 -27.14 15.23 16.24
C VAL A 433 -26.90 15.15 14.74
N LEU A 434 -27.04 13.95 14.17
CA LEU A 434 -26.88 13.69 12.74
C LEU A 434 -28.26 13.39 12.14
N HIS A 435 -28.62 14.10 11.07
CA HIS A 435 -29.87 13.94 10.33
C HIS A 435 -29.59 14.11 8.82
N SER A 436 -30.58 13.83 7.97
CA SER A 436 -30.42 13.88 6.51
C SER A 436 -29.86 15.22 5.99
N HIS A 437 -30.16 16.33 6.69
CA HIS A 437 -29.71 17.67 6.31
C HIS A 437 -28.30 18.03 6.79
N THR A 438 -27.64 17.22 7.63
CA THR A 438 -26.28 17.51 8.14
C THR A 438 -25.24 17.55 7.00
N ARG A 439 -25.56 16.97 5.84
CA ARG A 439 -24.76 17.03 4.60
C ARG A 439 -25.24 18.06 3.58
N ARG A 440 -26.46 18.57 3.70
CA ARG A 440 -27.05 19.48 2.70
C ARG A 440 -26.70 20.93 3.05
N ARG A 441 -26.45 21.73 2.02
CA ARG A 441 -26.18 23.18 2.10
C ARG A 441 -27.19 23.86 3.03
N THR A 442 -26.71 24.67 3.98
CA THR A 442 -27.42 25.89 4.38
C THR A 442 -27.32 26.88 3.21
N GLY A 443 -28.19 26.66 2.23
CA GLY A 443 -28.31 27.46 1.02
C GLY A 443 -29.72 28.01 0.86
N SER A 444 -30.33 28.48 1.93
CA SER A 444 -31.44 29.43 1.87
C SER A 444 -31.36 30.33 3.11
N ALA A 445 -30.77 31.50 2.92
CA ALA A 445 -31.10 32.63 3.77
C ALA A 445 -32.58 32.96 3.49
N SER A 446 -33.47 32.54 4.38
CA SER A 446 -34.75 33.23 4.52
C SER A 446 -34.44 34.57 5.16
N ALA A 447 -34.23 35.59 4.32
CA ALA A 447 -34.20 36.97 4.75
C ALA A 447 -35.60 37.31 5.31
N SER A 448 -35.75 37.27 6.63
CA SER A 448 -36.79 38.02 7.30
C SER A 448 -36.31 39.47 7.35
N THR A 449 -36.77 40.27 6.40
CA THR A 449 -36.57 41.71 6.36
C THR A 449 -37.31 42.35 7.55
N SER A 450 -36.61 42.65 8.64
CA SER A 450 -37.02 43.72 9.56
C SER A 450 -35.88 44.72 9.68
N ALA A 451 -35.77 45.57 8.65
CA ALA A 451 -34.91 46.74 8.69
C ALA A 451 -35.55 47.80 9.59
N THR A 452 -35.18 47.79 10.87
CA THR A 452 -35.29 48.99 11.70
C THR A 452 -34.03 49.81 11.47
N ARG A 453 -34.22 50.99 10.88
CA ARG A 453 -33.19 52.02 10.71
C ARG A 453 -32.51 52.30 12.06
N SER A 454 -31.18 52.28 12.09
CA SER A 454 -30.43 53.20 12.93
C SER A 454 -29.12 53.57 12.25
N THR A 455 -29.13 54.79 11.73
CA THR A 455 -28.00 55.61 11.30
C THR A 455 -26.95 55.73 12.40
N CYS A 456 -25.69 55.44 12.07
CA CYS A 456 -24.57 56.14 12.69
C CYS A 456 -23.48 56.35 11.63
N CYS A 457 -23.39 57.61 11.20
CA CYS A 457 -22.29 58.16 10.41
C CYS A 457 -21.02 58.21 11.27
N ILE A 458 -19.84 58.12 10.63
CA ILE A 458 -18.65 59.01 10.78
C ILE A 458 -17.48 58.45 9.92
N PRO A 459 -16.55 59.31 9.43
CA PRO A 459 -16.07 59.28 8.04
C PRO A 459 -14.55 59.12 7.86
N GLY A 460 -14.13 59.04 6.58
CA GLY A 460 -12.80 59.45 6.09
C GLY A 460 -11.63 58.50 6.41
N GLN A 461 -10.57 58.36 5.65
CA GLN A 461 -10.07 59.09 4.49
C GLN A 461 -9.17 58.17 3.66
N VAL A 462 -9.16 58.47 2.37
CA VAL A 462 -8.20 58.04 1.36
C VAL A 462 -6.82 58.60 1.69
N SER A 463 -5.76 57.80 1.54
CA SER A 463 -4.43 58.33 1.20
C SER A 463 -3.70 57.38 0.27
N ARG A 464 -3.41 57.92 -0.91
CA ARG A 464 -2.52 57.39 -1.95
C ARG A 464 -1.07 57.53 -1.51
N GLY A 465 -0.21 56.68 -2.07
CA GLY A 465 1.15 57.07 -2.47
C GLY A 465 2.26 56.22 -1.87
N GLY A 466 3.12 55.68 -2.73
CA GLY A 466 4.44 55.20 -2.32
C GLY A 466 4.95 53.98 -3.09
N HIS A 467 5.44 54.21 -4.31
CA HIS A 467 6.37 53.30 -4.99
C HIS A 467 7.59 52.99 -4.09
N LEU A 468 8.10 51.76 -4.15
CA LEU A 468 9.55 51.53 -4.22
C LEU A 468 9.87 50.15 -4.84
N HIS A 469 10.79 50.18 -5.79
CA HIS A 469 11.46 49.05 -6.42
C HIS A 469 12.23 48.17 -5.42
N THR A 470 12.31 46.85 -5.66
CA THR A 470 13.59 46.13 -5.81
C THR A 470 13.44 44.76 -6.50
N ARG A 471 14.37 44.46 -7.42
CA ARG A 471 14.66 43.13 -7.98
C ARG A 471 15.28 42.22 -6.89
N VAL A 472 14.95 40.93 -6.87
CA VAL A 472 15.75 39.76 -7.33
C VAL A 472 14.78 38.62 -7.58
#